data_AF-A0A3A5Y892-F1
#
_entry.id   AF-A0A3A5Y892-F1
#
_cell.length_a   1.000
_cell.length_b   1.000
_cell.length_c   1.000
_cell.angle_alpha   90.00
_cell.angle_beta   90.00
_cell.angle_gamma   90.00
#
_symmetry.space_group_name_H-M   'P 1'
#
loop_
_entity.id
_entity.type
_entity.pdbx_description
1 polymer ?
#
loop_
_entity_poly.entity_id
_entity_poly.type
_entity_poly.pdbx_seq_one_letter_code
_entity_poly.pdbx_strand_id
1 'polypeptide(L)' 'YGMKCWTNAETFDRDMPIDFLPIKFDKLRMKLEAAKRAGYDKAITFEFSHFMSPQSAYLQAGHLYNRYKDFFNLK' A
#
# COMPACT_ATOMS: atom_id res chain seq x y z
N TYR A 1 -9.56 13.82 21.76
CA TYR A 1 -9.64 12.50 22.43
C TYR A 1 -8.29 11.84 22.68
N GLY A 2 -7.14 12.44 22.34
CA GLY A 2 -5.84 11.79 22.60
C GLY A 2 -5.61 10.46 21.85
N MET A 3 -6.41 10.21 20.81
CA MET A 3 -6.33 8.96 20.04
C MET A 3 -5.17 9.00 19.05
N LYS A 4 -4.61 7.83 18.78
CA LYS A 4 -3.66 7.64 17.70
C LYS A 4 -4.38 7.56 16.36
N CYS A 5 -3.92 8.34 15.39
CA CYS A 5 -4.51 8.41 14.07
C CYS A 5 -3.71 7.50 13.12
N TRP A 6 -4.30 6.38 12.74
CA TRP A 6 -3.68 5.41 11.85
C TRP A 6 -4.40 5.40 10.51
N THR A 7 -3.66 5.08 9.44
CA THR A 7 -4.24 4.84 8.12
C THR A 7 -4.17 3.35 7.81
N ASN A 8 -5.29 2.77 7.38
CA ASN A 8 -5.29 1.51 6.67
C ASN A 8 -5.16 1.82 5.16
N ALA A 9 -3.92 1.83 4.68
CA ALA A 9 -3.61 2.13 3.30
C ALA A 9 -3.77 0.86 2.44
N GLU A 10 -4.99 0.62 1.96
CA GLU A 10 -5.33 -0.55 1.14
C GLU A 10 -4.36 -0.74 -0.04
N THR A 11 -3.83 -1.94 -0.19
CA THR A 11 -2.85 -2.27 -1.24
C THR A 11 -3.44 -2.96 -2.45
N PHE A 12 -4.78 -2.99 -2.55
CA PHE A 12 -5.55 -3.46 -3.69
C PHE A 12 -6.27 -2.31 -4.40
N ASP A 13 -6.57 -2.47 -5.70
CA ASP A 13 -7.21 -1.47 -6.53
C ASP A 13 -8.73 -1.67 -6.57
N ARG A 14 -9.49 -0.63 -6.19
CA ARG A 14 -10.95 -0.62 -6.22
C ARG A 14 -11.53 -0.08 -7.54
N ASP A 15 -10.69 0.45 -8.41
CA ASP A 15 -11.13 1.10 -9.66
C ASP A 15 -11.08 0.14 -10.86
N MET A 16 -10.77 -1.15 -10.61
CA MET A 16 -10.65 -2.17 -11.65
C MET A 16 -11.93 -3.01 -11.72
N PRO A 17 -12.26 -3.61 -12.89
CA PRO A 17 -13.44 -4.47 -13.03
C PRO A 17 -13.31 -5.84 -12.36
N ILE A 18 -12.18 -6.12 -11.71
CA ILE A 18 -11.93 -7.35 -10.94
C ILE A 18 -11.70 -6.94 -9.49
N ASP A 19 -12.58 -7.39 -8.60
CA ASP A 19 -12.52 -7.13 -7.16
C ASP A 19 -11.84 -8.30 -6.42
N PHE A 20 -10.55 -8.24 -6.05
CA PHE A 20 -9.58 -7.15 -6.20
C PHE A 20 -8.19 -7.67 -6.63
N LEU A 21 -7.39 -6.80 -7.26
CA LEU A 21 -5.98 -7.04 -7.60
C LEU A 21 -5.05 -5.98 -6.98
N PRO A 22 -3.72 -6.18 -6.95
CA PRO A 22 -2.78 -5.22 -6.38
C PRO A 22 -2.90 -3.81 -6.98
N ILE A 23 -2.84 -2.79 -6.12
CA ILE A 23 -3.00 -1.38 -6.50
C ILE A 23 -1.84 -0.86 -7.36
N LYS A 24 -2.11 0.08 -8.26
CA LYS A 24 -1.03 0.87 -8.89
C LYS A 24 -0.22 1.61 -7.84
N PHE A 25 1.11 1.50 -7.92
CA PHE A 25 2.03 2.11 -6.94
C PHE A 25 1.79 3.61 -6.70
N ASP A 26 1.53 4.40 -7.75
CA ASP A 26 1.25 5.84 -7.58
C ASP A 26 0.04 6.12 -6.68
N LYS A 27 -1.02 5.30 -6.76
CA LYS A 27 -2.20 5.46 -5.89
C LYS A 27 -1.82 5.16 -4.43
N LEU A 28 -1.04 4.10 -4.18
CA LEU A 28 -0.53 3.80 -2.84
C LEU A 28 0.36 4.94 -2.31
N ARG A 29 1.31 5.41 -3.13
CA ARG A 29 2.21 6.52 -2.79
C ARG A 29 1.44 7.77 -2.41
N MET A 30 0.45 8.17 -3.20
CA MET A 30 -0.37 9.36 -2.92
C MET A 30 -1.11 9.23 -1.58
N LYS A 31 -1.64 8.04 -1.25
CA LYS A 31 -2.28 7.79 0.06
C LYS A 31 -1.29 7.93 1.23
N LEU A 32 -0.09 7.35 1.09
CA LEU A 32 0.95 7.45 2.13
C LEU A 32 1.49 8.87 2.29
N GLU A 33 1.69 9.61 1.20
CA GLU A 33 2.10 11.01 1.23
C GLU A 33 1.02 11.89 1.87
N ALA A 34 -0.27 11.64 1.60
CA ALA A 34 -1.38 12.35 2.23
C ALA A 34 -1.43 12.09 3.74
N ALA A 35 -1.31 10.82 4.17
CA ALA A 35 -1.25 10.47 5.58
C ALA A 35 -0.06 11.13 6.30
N LYS A 36 1.11 11.19 5.64
CA LYS A 36 2.29 11.89 6.16
C LYS A 36 2.04 13.40 6.31
N ARG A 37 1.46 14.06 5.29
CA ARG A 37 1.10 15.50 5.36
C ARG A 37 0.10 15.80 6.47
N ALA A 38 -0.83 14.88 6.72
CA ALA A 38 -1.83 15.00 7.78
C ALA A 38 -1.31 14.60 9.18
N GLY A 39 -0.04 14.19 9.30
CA GLY A 39 0.58 13.87 10.60
C GLY A 39 0.08 12.59 11.25
N TYR A 40 -0.29 11.57 10.45
CA TYR A 40 -0.72 10.27 10.96
C TYR A 40 0.41 9.56 11.72
N ASP A 41 0.06 8.85 12.80
CA ASP A 41 1.01 8.15 13.66
C ASP A 41 1.55 6.85 13.04
N LYS A 42 0.73 6.17 12.22
CA LYS A 42 1.07 4.87 11.65
C LYS A 42 0.30 4.58 10.36
N ALA A 43 0.95 3.89 9.43
CA ALA A 43 0.30 3.25 8.30
C ALA A 43 0.36 1.73 8.47
N ILE A 44 -0.76 1.07 8.19
CA ILE A 44 -0.88 -0.39 8.05
C ILE A 44 -1.59 -0.68 6.74
N THR A 45 -1.61 -1.94 6.29
CA THR A 45 -2.35 -2.33 5.08
C THR A 45 -3.15 -3.60 5.30
N PHE A 46 -4.34 -3.63 4.70
CA PHE A 46 -4.98 -4.83 4.22
C PHE A 46 -4.66 -4.97 2.71
N GLU A 47 -3.81 -5.90 2.28
CA GLU A 47 -3.04 -6.87 3.06
C GLU A 47 -1.71 -7.19 2.35
N PHE A 48 -0.66 -7.47 3.11
CA PHE A 48 0.67 -7.71 2.55
C PHE A 48 0.74 -9.01 1.73
N SER A 49 0.24 -10.13 2.25
CA SER A 49 0.44 -11.46 1.65
C SER A 49 -0.12 -11.53 0.23
N HIS A 50 -1.33 -11.02 0.01
CA HIS A 50 -1.95 -11.05 -1.32
C HIS A 50 -1.49 -9.89 -2.21
N PHE A 51 -1.32 -8.68 -1.67
CA PHE A 51 -1.21 -7.50 -2.52
C PHE A 51 0.16 -6.84 -2.54
N MET A 52 1.10 -7.27 -1.70
CA MET A 52 2.49 -6.77 -1.70
C MET A 52 3.55 -7.86 -1.59
N SER A 53 3.21 -9.13 -1.36
CA SER A 53 4.22 -10.16 -1.18
C SER A 53 4.86 -10.56 -2.52
N PRO A 54 6.19 -10.75 -2.57
CA PRO A 54 6.84 -11.45 -3.68
C PRO A 54 6.34 -12.88 -3.90
N GLN A 55 5.71 -13.48 -2.88
CA GLN A 55 5.16 -14.84 -2.92
C GLN A 55 3.64 -14.87 -3.22
N SER A 56 3.03 -13.72 -3.53
CA SER A 56 1.62 -13.69 -3.88
C SER A 56 1.32 -14.48 -5.16
N ALA A 57 0.13 -15.06 -5.25
CA ALA A 57 -0.41 -15.56 -6.52
C ALA A 57 -0.63 -14.43 -7.55
N TYR A 58 -0.79 -13.19 -7.10
CA TYR A 58 -0.84 -12.02 -7.96
C TYR A 58 0.58 -11.51 -8.20
N LEU A 59 1.17 -11.83 -9.36
CA LEU A 59 2.54 -11.42 -9.72
C LEU A 59 2.78 -9.91 -9.61
N GLN A 60 1.73 -9.11 -9.82
CA GLN A 60 1.74 -7.66 -9.68
C GLN A 60 2.10 -7.20 -8.26
N ALA A 61 1.82 -8.01 -7.23
CA ALA A 61 2.18 -7.71 -5.84
C ALA A 61 3.70 -7.67 -5.66
N GLY A 62 4.44 -8.60 -6.28
CA GLY A 62 5.90 -8.59 -6.28
C GLY A 62 6.47 -7.35 -6.98
N HIS A 63 5.85 -6.92 -8.09
CA HIS A 63 6.22 -5.66 -8.73
C HIS A 63 5.92 -4.44 -7.85
N LEU A 64 4.77 -4.42 -7.17
CA LEU A 64 4.42 -3.36 -6.22
C LEU A 64 5.42 -3.30 -5.06
N TYR A 65 5.84 -4.45 -4.52
CA TYR A 65 6.87 -4.54 -3.49
C TYR A 65 8.18 -3.90 -3.92
N ASN A 66 8.65 -4.22 -5.11
CA ASN A 66 9.91 -3.68 -5.64
C ASN A 66 9.82 -2.16 -5.80
N ARG A 67 8.70 -1.63 -6.31
CA ARG A 67 8.50 -0.17 -6.42
C ARG A 67 8.42 0.51 -5.06
N TYR A 68 7.79 -0.14 -4.09
CA TYR A 68 7.77 0.34 -2.70
C TYR A 68 9.17 0.39 -2.11
N LYS A 69 9.96 -0.69 -2.28
CA LYS A 69 11.36 -0.74 -1.84
C LYS A 69 12.20 0.36 -2.46
N ASP A 70 12.12 0.55 -3.78
CA ASP A 70 12.88 1.57 -4.49
C ASP A 70 12.55 2.97 -3.96
N PHE A 71 11.25 3.29 -3.82
CA PHE A 71 10.81 4.60 -3.35
C PHE A 71 11.27 4.93 -1.93
N PHE A 72 11.28 3.93 -1.04
CA PHE A 72 11.74 4.10 0.34
C PHE A 72 13.22 3.75 0.56
N ASN A 73 13.97 3.44 -0.51
CA ASN A 73 15.36 3.00 -0.45
C ASN A 73 15.60 1.84 0.55
N LEU A 74 14.71 0.85 0.54
CA LEU A 74 14.79 -0.33 1.41
C LEU A 74 15.74 -1.37 0.80
N LYS A 75 16.64 -1.92 1.63
CA LYS A 75 17.60 -2.96 1.22
C LYS A 75 16.93 -4.31 1.00
#